data_AF-A0AAD0JM12-F1
#
_entry.id   AF-A0AAD0JM12-F1
#
_cell.length_a   1.000
_cell.length_b   1.000
_cell.length_c   1.000
_cell.angle_alpha   90.00
_cell.angle_beta   90.00
_cell.angle_gamma   90.00
#
_symmetry.space_group_name_H-M   'P 1'
#
loop_
_entity.id
_entity.type
_entity.pdbx_description
1 polymer ?
#
loop_
_entity_poly.entity_id
_entity_poly.type
_entity_poly.pdbx_seq_one_letter_code
_entity_poly.pdbx_strand_id
1 'polypeptide(L)'
;MHDRSRSPGGSLLLKLGSLHPVAKAALLIVYVALSAVLLVIWKTREVPQPVPTWIGSNLTSMDYEPTDTFVQPVYVNGQGGDSAGTGGSTMLGVLTLPARWHPGLTVRVKWRRCDRNLDYVPGEPKDKGCRWVEKDVALQPYTYVAETWLHIFEDDEVLVIPSALSPRDPDYPGARHPYKSFDKKRGIGAA
;
A
#
# COMPACT_ATOMS: atom_id res chain seq x y z
N MET A 1 -20.19 68.82 -47.77
CA MET A 1 -21.39 67.99 -48.00
C MET A 1 -20.93 66.53 -47.90
N HIS A 2 -21.07 65.91 -46.72
CA HIS A 2 -20.63 64.54 -46.46
C HIS A 2 -21.80 63.59 -46.68
N ASP A 3 -21.66 62.66 -47.62
CA ASP A 3 -22.59 61.56 -47.78
C ASP A 3 -22.12 60.36 -46.94
N ARG A 4 -23.01 59.85 -46.09
CA ARG A 4 -22.71 58.82 -45.08
C ARG A 4 -22.93 57.43 -45.65
N SER A 5 -21.90 56.61 -45.46
CA SER A 5 -21.88 55.15 -45.52
C SER A 5 -23.15 54.48 -44.97
N ARG A 6 -23.70 53.54 -45.76
CA ARG A 6 -24.75 52.59 -45.37
C ARG A 6 -24.08 51.32 -44.83
N SER A 7 -24.18 51.11 -43.52
CA SER A 7 -23.68 49.91 -42.82
C SER A 7 -24.72 48.77 -42.82
N PRO A 8 -24.38 47.52 -43.20
CA PRO A 8 -25.25 46.36 -43.05
C PRO A 8 -24.99 45.68 -41.69
N GLY A 9 -25.50 46.27 -40.61
CA GLY A 9 -25.43 45.73 -39.26
C GLY A 9 -26.78 45.19 -38.79
N GLY A 10 -27.36 44.23 -39.51
CA GLY A 10 -28.61 43.57 -39.12
C GLY A 10 -28.40 42.61 -37.94
N SER A 11 -28.61 43.13 -36.73
CA SER A 11 -28.45 42.44 -35.44
C SER A 11 -29.19 41.09 -35.38
N LEU A 12 -28.44 40.03 -35.07
CA LEU A 12 -28.94 38.68 -34.79
C LEU A 12 -30.04 38.65 -33.70
N LEU A 13 -30.04 39.65 -32.82
CA LEU A 13 -31.01 39.80 -31.72
C LEU A 13 -32.43 40.14 -32.20
N LEU A 14 -32.59 40.78 -33.36
CA LEU A 14 -33.91 41.12 -33.91
C LEU A 14 -34.62 39.91 -34.54
N LYS A 15 -33.88 38.87 -34.95
CA LYS A 15 -34.48 37.66 -35.55
C LYS A 15 -35.10 36.71 -34.53
N LEU A 16 -34.72 36.75 -33.24
CA LEU A 16 -35.30 35.89 -32.22
C LEU A 16 -36.71 36.34 -31.76
N GLY A 17 -37.02 37.64 -31.90
CA GLY A 17 -38.30 38.21 -31.48
C GLY A 17 -39.49 37.75 -32.33
N SER A 18 -39.28 37.51 -33.64
CA SER A 18 -40.35 37.23 -34.61
C SER A 18 -40.63 35.74 -34.87
N LEU A 19 -40.06 34.82 -34.09
CA LEU A 19 -40.36 33.40 -34.25
C LEU A 19 -41.80 33.09 -33.79
N HIS A 20 -42.53 32.32 -34.60
CA HIS A 20 -43.80 31.73 -34.21
C HIS A 20 -43.66 30.95 -32.88
N PRO A 21 -44.72 30.90 -32.05
CA PRO A 21 -44.67 30.29 -30.73
C PRO A 21 -44.21 28.82 -30.76
N VAL A 22 -44.55 28.09 -31.82
CA VAL A 22 -44.10 26.71 -32.07
C VAL A 22 -42.58 26.61 -32.23
N ALA A 23 -41.97 27.56 -32.93
CA ALA A 23 -40.52 27.57 -33.16
C ALA A 23 -39.75 27.93 -31.87
N LYS A 24 -40.32 28.79 -31.01
CA LYS A 24 -39.76 29.08 -29.67
C LYS A 24 -39.85 27.86 -28.74
N ALA A 25 -40.97 27.15 -28.75
CA ALA A 25 -41.16 25.91 -27.98
C ALA A 25 -40.18 24.81 -28.41
N ALA A 26 -39.98 24.62 -29.73
CA ALA A 26 -39.01 23.67 -30.25
C ALA A 26 -37.58 23.99 -29.81
N LEU A 27 -37.19 25.27 -29.83
CA LEU A 27 -35.86 25.72 -29.39
C LEU A 27 -35.62 25.48 -27.89
N LEU A 28 -36.65 25.68 -27.06
CA LEU A 28 -36.59 25.42 -25.62
C LEU A 28 -36.44 23.90 -25.34
N ILE A 29 -37.18 23.06 -26.06
CA ILE A 29 -37.09 21.60 -25.94
C ILE A 29 -35.67 21.12 -26.32
N VAL A 30 -35.12 21.63 -27.42
CA VAL A 30 -33.75 21.29 -27.85
C VAL A 30 -32.73 21.74 -26.81
N TYR A 31 -32.87 22.93 -26.23
CA TYR A 31 -32.00 23.40 -25.16
C TYR A 31 -32.07 22.53 -23.90
N VAL A 32 -33.27 22.13 -23.48
CA VAL A 32 -33.46 21.24 -22.32
C VAL A 32 -32.89 19.86 -22.60
N ALA A 33 -33.09 19.31 -23.80
CA ALA A 33 -32.51 18.04 -24.19
C ALA A 33 -30.97 18.08 -24.21
N LEU A 34 -30.38 19.14 -24.78
CA LEU A 34 -28.92 19.31 -24.81
C LEU A 34 -28.33 19.49 -23.41
N SER A 35 -28.99 20.27 -22.55
CA SER A 35 -28.51 20.47 -21.18
C SER A 35 -28.64 19.20 -20.34
N ALA A 36 -29.71 18.42 -20.50
CA ALA A 36 -29.85 17.10 -19.88
C ALA A 36 -28.74 16.13 -20.34
N VAL A 37 -28.42 16.10 -21.64
CA VAL A 37 -27.33 15.28 -22.20
C VAL A 37 -25.98 15.71 -21.64
N LEU A 38 -25.70 17.02 -21.53
CA LEU A 38 -24.47 17.55 -20.93
C LEU A 38 -24.34 17.19 -19.44
N LEU A 39 -25.45 17.23 -18.68
CA LEU A 39 -25.47 16.82 -17.28
C LEU A 39 -25.23 15.32 -17.11
N VAL A 40 -25.78 14.49 -18.01
CA VAL A 40 -25.50 13.05 -18.03
C VAL A 40 -24.02 12.81 -18.34
N ILE A 41 -23.47 13.44 -19.39
CA ILE A 41 -22.05 13.31 -19.75
C ILE A 41 -21.13 13.74 -18.60
N TRP A 42 -21.46 14.85 -17.93
CA TRP A 42 -20.68 15.30 -16.78
C TRP A 42 -20.77 14.30 -15.61
N LYS A 43 -21.97 13.78 -15.33
CA LYS A 43 -22.18 12.80 -14.25
C LYS A 43 -21.51 11.44 -14.55
N THR A 44 -21.42 11.05 -15.82
CA THR A 44 -20.79 9.79 -16.26
C THR A 44 -19.32 9.94 -16.59
N ARG A 45 -18.72 11.12 -16.38
CA ARG A 45 -17.30 11.31 -16.59
C ARG A 45 -16.55 10.70 -15.41
N GLU A 46 -16.26 9.41 -15.52
CA GLU A 46 -15.27 8.77 -14.66
C GLU A 46 -13.95 9.50 -14.88
N VAL A 47 -13.46 10.21 -13.87
CA VAL A 47 -12.10 10.74 -13.86
C VAL A 47 -11.20 9.52 -13.71
N PRO A 48 -10.39 9.14 -14.72
CA PRO A 48 -9.46 8.02 -14.56
C PRO A 48 -8.53 8.36 -13.40
N GLN A 49 -8.66 7.63 -12.30
CA GLN A 49 -7.73 7.78 -11.19
C GLN A 49 -6.38 7.23 -11.67
N PRO A 50 -5.27 7.97 -11.50
CA PRO A 50 -3.96 7.42 -11.80
C PRO A 50 -3.75 6.18 -10.94
N VAL A 51 -3.43 5.04 -11.57
CA VAL A 51 -3.04 3.84 -10.82
C VAL A 51 -1.82 4.22 -9.98
N PRO A 52 -1.86 4.05 -8.64
CA PRO A 52 -0.73 4.37 -7.80
C PRO A 52 0.52 3.66 -8.31
N THR A 53 1.67 4.34 -8.32
CA THR A 53 2.96 3.71 -8.61
C THR A 53 3.51 2.96 -7.40
N TRP A 54 3.08 3.35 -6.21
CA TRP A 54 3.49 2.79 -4.93
C TRP A 54 2.27 2.53 -4.05
N ILE A 55 2.37 1.51 -3.20
CA ILE A 55 1.38 1.15 -2.20
C ILE A 55 2.03 1.12 -0.83
N GLY A 56 1.29 1.57 0.18
CA GLY A 56 1.67 1.41 1.58
C GLY A 56 1.37 -0.01 2.05
N SER A 57 2.21 -0.53 2.93
CA SER A 57 2.01 -1.82 3.60
C SER A 57 2.41 -1.73 5.06
N ASN A 58 1.72 -2.49 5.90
CA ASN A 58 2.22 -2.84 7.23
C ASN A 58 3.42 -3.80 7.11
N LEU A 59 4.20 -3.93 8.18
CA LEU A 59 5.25 -4.93 8.33
C LEU A 59 4.93 -5.81 9.53
N THR A 60 4.85 -7.12 9.32
CA THR A 60 4.77 -8.10 10.40
C THR A 60 5.97 -9.03 10.32
N SER A 61 6.90 -8.87 11.26
CA SER A 61 8.11 -9.71 11.35
C SER A 61 7.84 -10.90 12.26
N MET A 62 8.26 -12.09 11.84
CA MET A 62 8.05 -13.35 12.53
C MET A 62 9.36 -14.11 12.69
N ASP A 63 9.66 -14.56 13.91
CA ASP A 63 10.87 -15.32 14.24
C ASP A 63 10.50 -16.79 14.46
N TYR A 64 11.04 -17.65 13.60
CA TYR A 64 10.82 -19.09 13.60
C TYR A 64 11.93 -19.88 14.27
N GLU A 65 12.90 -19.20 14.89
CA GLU A 65 13.97 -19.82 15.65
C GLU A 65 13.43 -20.40 16.98
N PRO A 66 13.47 -21.73 17.22
CA PRO A 66 12.88 -22.34 18.42
C PRO A 66 13.72 -22.22 19.69
N THR A 67 14.93 -21.67 19.61
CA THR A 67 15.81 -21.47 20.77
C THR A 67 15.43 -20.24 21.61
N ASP A 68 16.14 -20.06 22.73
CA ASP A 68 16.02 -18.92 23.64
C ASP A 68 16.72 -17.67 23.09
N THR A 69 16.71 -17.43 21.78
CA THR A 69 17.09 -16.15 21.18
C THR A 69 15.85 -15.33 20.89
N PHE A 70 16.00 -14.04 20.66
CA PHE A 70 14.92 -13.16 20.21
C PHE A 70 15.39 -12.25 19.09
N VAL A 71 14.46 -11.85 18.23
CA VAL A 71 14.74 -10.93 17.12
C VAL A 71 14.10 -9.57 17.38
N GLN A 72 14.93 -8.55 17.62
CA GLN A 72 14.53 -7.13 17.62
C GLN A 72 15.77 -6.19 17.65
N PRO A 73 15.74 -5.06 16.93
CA PRO A 73 14.69 -4.63 16.01
C PRO A 73 14.80 -5.28 14.62
N VAL A 74 13.74 -5.14 13.82
CA VAL A 74 13.69 -5.55 12.42
C VAL A 74 13.39 -4.36 11.50
N TYR A 75 14.10 -4.29 10.38
CA TYR A 75 13.97 -3.24 9.37
C TYR A 75 13.90 -3.84 7.95
N VAL A 76 13.12 -3.20 7.08
CA VAL A 76 13.04 -3.46 5.65
C VAL A 76 13.27 -2.14 4.91
N ASN A 77 14.28 -2.10 4.04
CA ASN A 77 14.75 -0.88 3.36
C ASN A 77 15.02 0.29 4.33
N GLY A 78 15.51 -0.02 5.54
CA GLY A 78 15.75 0.96 6.60
C GLY A 78 14.49 1.46 7.32
N GLN A 79 13.29 1.02 6.93
CA GLN A 79 12.02 1.33 7.58
C GLN A 79 11.63 0.19 8.53
N GLY A 80 11.02 0.50 9.67
CA GLY A 80 10.64 -0.49 10.68
C GLY A 80 11.05 -0.10 12.10
N GLY A 81 11.52 -1.08 12.86
CA GLY A 81 11.62 -1.03 14.33
C GLY A 81 10.76 -2.09 15.02
N ASP A 82 10.32 -3.10 14.27
CA ASP A 82 9.43 -4.16 14.73
C ASP A 82 10.16 -5.16 15.65
N SER A 83 9.40 -5.90 16.47
CA SER A 83 9.93 -6.89 17.42
C SER A 83 9.29 -8.26 17.23
N ALA A 84 10.03 -9.18 16.61
CA ALA A 84 9.60 -10.56 16.44
C ALA A 84 9.92 -11.44 17.66
N GLY A 85 10.35 -10.85 18.78
CA GLY A 85 10.88 -11.59 19.92
C GLY A 85 9.92 -12.65 20.49
N THR A 86 8.63 -12.35 20.59
CA THR A 86 7.60 -13.30 21.06
C THR A 86 6.90 -14.04 19.92
N GLY A 87 7.57 -14.18 18.77
CA GLY A 87 7.09 -14.90 17.59
C GLY A 87 6.58 -13.97 16.50
N GLY A 88 6.02 -12.81 16.85
CA GLY A 88 5.73 -11.77 15.86
C GLY A 88 5.12 -10.50 16.45
N SER A 89 5.25 -9.41 15.70
CA SER A 89 4.66 -8.10 15.97
C SER A 89 4.39 -7.39 14.64
N THR A 90 3.56 -6.36 14.66
CA THR A 90 3.17 -5.60 13.48
C THR A 90 3.46 -4.12 13.67
N MET A 91 4.06 -3.50 12.65
CA MET A 91 4.14 -2.05 12.49
C MET A 91 3.25 -1.58 11.36
N LEU A 92 2.36 -0.64 11.64
CA LEU A 92 1.34 -0.18 10.69
C LEU A 92 1.89 0.87 9.71
N GLY A 93 1.65 0.66 8.42
CA GLY A 93 1.92 1.65 7.36
C GLY A 93 3.38 2.05 7.19
N VAL A 94 4.33 1.20 7.58
CA VAL A 94 5.76 1.55 7.58
C VAL A 94 6.48 1.27 6.27
N LEU A 95 5.93 0.44 5.38
CA LEU A 95 6.58 0.08 4.12
C LEU A 95 5.92 0.72 2.91
N THR A 96 6.76 1.02 1.92
CA THR A 96 6.33 1.44 0.58
C THR A 96 6.83 0.44 -0.46
N LEU A 97 5.91 -0.18 -1.19
CA LEU A 97 6.20 -1.18 -2.24
C LEU A 97 5.73 -0.68 -3.61
N PRO A 98 6.37 -1.11 -4.72
CA PRO A 98 5.82 -0.85 -6.05
C PRO A 98 4.40 -1.39 -6.16
N ALA A 99 3.49 -0.66 -6.79
CA ALA A 99 2.11 -1.12 -6.93
C ALA A 99 1.97 -2.36 -7.83
N ARG A 100 2.95 -2.58 -8.72
CA ARG A 100 3.02 -3.77 -9.57
C ARG A 100 4.31 -4.52 -9.28
N TRP A 101 4.17 -5.78 -8.91
CA TRP A 101 5.31 -6.67 -8.79
C TRP A 101 5.96 -6.94 -10.16
N HIS A 102 7.27 -7.18 -10.17
CA HIS A 102 8.01 -7.69 -11.31
C HIS A 102 9.15 -8.62 -10.86
N PRO A 103 9.64 -9.52 -11.73
CA PRO A 103 10.80 -10.35 -11.43
C PRO A 103 12.02 -9.50 -11.06
N GLY A 104 12.82 -9.98 -10.11
CA GLY A 104 14.02 -9.29 -9.62
C GLY A 104 13.76 -8.17 -8.61
N LEU A 105 12.51 -7.93 -8.22
CA LEU A 105 12.19 -6.99 -7.14
C LEU A 105 12.69 -7.54 -5.80
N THR A 106 13.58 -6.80 -5.13
CA THR A 106 14.18 -7.17 -3.84
C THR A 106 13.97 -6.07 -2.79
N VAL A 107 14.10 -6.45 -1.53
CA VAL A 107 14.19 -5.55 -0.38
C VAL A 107 15.40 -5.90 0.46
N ARG A 108 15.97 -4.89 1.13
CA ARG A 108 17.02 -5.10 2.11
C ARG A 108 16.42 -5.31 3.49
N VAL A 109 16.55 -6.51 4.01
CA VAL A 109 16.09 -6.86 5.36
C VAL A 109 17.27 -6.82 6.31
N LYS A 110 17.11 -6.14 7.44
CA LYS A 110 18.12 -6.06 8.50
C LYS A 110 17.47 -6.33 9.85
N TRP A 111 18.03 -7.24 10.62
CA TRP A 111 17.52 -7.55 11.95
C TRP A 111 18.65 -7.86 12.93
N ARG A 112 18.32 -7.73 14.21
CA ARG A 112 19.23 -8.10 15.30
C ARG A 112 18.66 -9.31 16.04
N ARG A 113 19.45 -10.37 16.14
CA ARG A 113 19.16 -11.55 16.95
C ARG A 113 20.03 -11.54 18.20
N CYS A 114 19.44 -11.78 19.36
CA CYS A 114 20.10 -11.72 20.66
C CYS A 114 19.76 -12.96 21.48
N ASP A 115 20.67 -13.41 22.34
CA ASP A 115 20.36 -14.41 23.36
C ASP A 115 19.36 -13.85 24.39
N ARG A 116 18.50 -14.68 25.00
CA ARG A 116 17.52 -14.23 26.03
C ARG A 116 18.19 -13.80 27.33
N ASN A 117 19.26 -14.49 27.73
CA ASN A 117 19.91 -14.28 29.04
C ASN A 117 20.91 -13.13 29.02
N LEU A 118 20.49 -11.97 28.51
CA LEU A 118 21.27 -10.73 28.59
C LEU A 118 20.96 -10.05 29.91
N ASP A 119 21.43 -10.64 31.01
CA ASP A 119 21.49 -9.91 32.27
C ASP A 119 22.35 -8.66 32.04
N TYR A 120 21.86 -7.50 32.51
CA TYR A 120 22.67 -6.29 32.46
C TYR A 120 23.87 -6.47 33.39
N VAL A 121 25.05 -6.64 32.78
CA VAL A 121 26.33 -6.66 33.51
C VAL A 121 26.97 -5.26 33.40
N PRO A 122 27.18 -4.54 34.52
CA PRO A 122 27.86 -3.26 34.50
C PRO A 122 29.23 -3.36 33.83
N GLY A 123 29.49 -2.50 32.85
CA GLY A 123 30.74 -2.50 32.07
C GLY A 123 30.72 -3.39 30.83
N GLU A 124 29.70 -4.23 30.63
CA GLU A 124 29.50 -4.95 29.38
C GLU A 124 28.62 -4.16 28.40
N PRO A 125 28.87 -4.28 27.08
CA PRO A 125 27.99 -3.69 26.08
C PRO A 125 26.57 -4.25 26.20
N LYS A 126 25.56 -3.37 26.09
CA LYS A 126 24.15 -3.76 26.14
C LYS A 126 23.74 -4.73 25.03
N ASP A 127 24.54 -4.82 23.97
CA ASP A 127 24.37 -5.68 22.81
C ASP A 127 25.33 -6.88 22.82
N LYS A 128 26.00 -7.17 23.95
CA LYS A 128 26.69 -8.45 24.14
C LYS A 128 25.70 -9.59 23.86
N GLY A 129 26.13 -10.63 23.16
CA GLY A 129 25.25 -11.75 22.77
C GLY A 129 24.23 -11.40 21.69
N CYS A 130 24.31 -10.22 21.08
CA CYS A 130 23.54 -9.86 19.90
C CYS A 130 24.40 -9.89 18.64
N ARG A 131 23.80 -10.26 17.52
CA ARG A 131 24.38 -10.16 16.19
C ARG A 131 23.40 -9.52 15.21
N TRP A 132 23.93 -8.68 14.33
CA TRP A 132 23.20 -8.12 13.21
C TRP A 132 23.32 -9.02 11.99
N VAL A 133 22.21 -9.18 11.27
CA VAL A 133 22.17 -9.85 9.98
C VAL A 133 21.47 -8.91 9.00
N GLU A 134 21.98 -8.89 7.77
CA GLU A 134 21.44 -8.06 6.69
C GLU A 134 21.47 -8.87 5.38
N LYS A 135 20.35 -8.92 4.68
CA LYS A 135 20.19 -9.69 3.43
C LYS A 135 19.34 -8.93 2.42
N ASP A 136 19.70 -9.02 1.15
CA ASP A 136 18.80 -8.68 0.05
C ASP A 136 17.92 -9.89 -0.25
N VAL A 137 16.60 -9.70 -0.19
CA VAL A 137 15.63 -10.77 -0.29
C VAL A 137 14.64 -10.45 -1.40
N ALA A 138 14.36 -11.42 -2.24
CA ALA A 138 13.34 -11.29 -3.28
C ALA A 138 11.95 -11.17 -2.65
N LEU A 139 11.17 -10.21 -3.13
CA LEU A 139 9.76 -10.10 -2.81
C LEU A 139 8.99 -11.18 -3.56
N GLN A 140 8.19 -11.96 -2.83
CA GLN A 140 7.27 -12.89 -3.47
C GLN A 140 6.25 -12.15 -4.33
N PRO A 141 5.76 -12.77 -5.43
CA PRO A 141 4.75 -12.16 -6.29
C PRO A 141 3.51 -11.73 -5.51
N TYR A 142 3.00 -10.53 -5.83
CA TYR A 142 1.78 -10.00 -5.22
C TYR A 142 0.93 -9.23 -6.23
N THR A 143 -0.37 -9.22 -5.96
CA THR A 143 -1.38 -8.42 -6.69
C THR A 143 -2.10 -7.48 -5.75
N TYR A 144 -2.42 -7.93 -4.55
CA TYR A 144 -3.04 -7.14 -3.48
C TYR A 144 -2.24 -7.30 -2.18
N VAL A 145 -1.95 -6.18 -1.53
CA VAL A 145 -1.15 -6.14 -0.31
C VAL A 145 -1.94 -5.39 0.77
N ALA A 146 -2.04 -6.01 1.94
CA ALA A 146 -2.42 -5.33 3.18
C ALA A 146 -1.25 -5.33 4.16
N GLU A 147 -0.56 -6.47 4.22
CA GLU A 147 0.53 -6.76 5.15
C GLU A 147 1.73 -7.30 4.39
N THR A 148 2.93 -6.90 4.80
CA THR A 148 4.17 -7.54 4.37
C THR A 148 4.64 -8.45 5.49
N TRP A 149 4.47 -9.74 5.27
CA TRP A 149 4.86 -10.79 6.20
C TRP A 149 6.33 -11.13 5.98
N LEU A 150 7.14 -10.84 6.98
CA LEU A 150 8.56 -11.10 6.98
C LEU A 150 8.84 -12.32 7.87
N HIS A 151 9.23 -13.43 7.25
CA HIS A 151 9.56 -14.67 7.95
C HIS A 151 11.08 -14.74 8.12
N ILE A 152 11.55 -14.88 9.35
CA ILE A 152 12.97 -15.03 9.69
C ILE A 152 13.15 -16.43 10.28
N PHE A 153 13.86 -17.29 9.56
CA PHE A 153 14.08 -18.69 9.92
C PHE A 153 15.32 -18.87 10.83
N GLU A 154 15.48 -20.08 11.36
CA GLU A 154 16.55 -20.46 12.30
C GLU A 154 17.94 -20.18 11.71
N ASP A 155 18.17 -20.61 10.47
CA ASP A 155 19.41 -20.45 9.69
C ASP A 155 19.61 -19.06 9.06
N ASP A 156 18.87 -18.06 9.55
CA ASP A 156 18.79 -16.71 9.00
C ASP A 156 18.25 -16.64 7.57
N GLU A 157 17.65 -17.70 7.02
CA GLU A 157 16.87 -17.56 5.79
C GLU A 157 15.68 -16.63 6.03
N VAL A 158 15.31 -15.90 4.97
CA VAL A 158 14.27 -14.89 5.03
C VAL A 158 13.35 -15.04 3.85
N LEU A 159 12.05 -14.99 4.13
CA LEU A 159 10.99 -14.97 3.12
C LEU A 159 10.12 -13.72 3.33
N VAL A 160 9.93 -12.93 2.27
CA VAL A 160 9.14 -11.70 2.31
C VAL A 160 7.92 -11.86 1.42
N ILE A 161 6.73 -11.88 2.02
CA ILE A 161 5.45 -12.07 1.34
C ILE A 161 4.54 -10.87 1.60
N PRO A 162 4.42 -9.94 0.64
CA PRO A 162 3.32 -8.99 0.61
C PRO A 162 2.01 -9.73 0.27
N SER A 163 1.01 -9.64 1.14
CA SER A 163 -0.25 -10.35 0.94
C SER A 163 -1.40 -9.69 1.70
N ALA A 164 -2.63 -9.93 1.24
CA ALA A 164 -3.84 -9.68 2.00
C ALA A 164 -4.25 -10.88 2.89
N LEU A 165 -3.67 -12.06 2.66
CA LEU A 165 -3.93 -13.27 3.43
C LEU A 165 -3.04 -13.28 4.68
N SER A 166 -3.62 -13.65 5.82
CA SER A 166 -2.89 -13.87 7.07
C SER A 166 -2.18 -15.23 7.06
N PRO A 167 -1.05 -15.42 7.77
CA PRO A 167 -0.45 -16.73 8.01
C PRO A 167 -1.38 -17.78 8.64
N ARG A 168 -2.54 -17.36 9.18
CA ARG A 168 -3.60 -18.27 9.67
C ARG A 168 -4.59 -18.71 8.59
N ASP A 169 -4.57 -18.05 7.44
CA ASP A 169 -5.42 -18.39 6.29
C ASP A 169 -4.95 -19.69 5.64
N PRO A 170 -5.83 -20.67 5.35
CA PRO A 170 -5.47 -21.92 4.67
C PRO A 170 -4.73 -21.74 3.33
N ASP A 171 -5.03 -20.67 2.60
CA ASP A 171 -4.48 -20.41 1.27
C ASP A 171 -3.23 -19.50 1.32
N TYR A 172 -2.75 -19.18 2.52
CA TYR A 172 -1.53 -18.40 2.69
C TYR A 172 -0.31 -19.17 2.15
N PRO A 173 0.50 -18.57 1.26
CA PRO A 173 1.57 -19.30 0.57
C PRO A 173 2.85 -19.50 1.38
N GLY A 174 2.94 -18.91 2.59
CA GLY A 174 4.12 -19.00 3.46
C GLY A 174 3.90 -19.87 4.70
N ALA A 175 4.85 -19.79 5.63
CA ALA A 175 4.75 -20.50 6.90
C ALA A 175 3.60 -19.96 7.78
N ARG A 176 3.06 -20.83 8.63
CA ARG A 176 2.05 -20.47 9.64
C ARG A 176 2.65 -19.55 10.69
N HIS A 177 1.84 -18.68 11.27
CA HIS A 177 2.29 -17.79 12.35
C HIS A 177 2.99 -18.59 13.47
N PRO A 178 4.24 -18.25 13.85
CA PRO A 178 4.93 -18.99 14.88
C PRO A 178 4.36 -18.64 16.26
N TYR A 179 4.41 -19.58 17.18
CA TYR A 179 4.20 -19.32 18.60
C TYR A 179 5.55 -19.33 19.29
N LYS A 180 5.90 -18.27 20.02
CA LYS A 180 7.11 -18.22 20.83
C LYS A 180 6.81 -17.60 22.18
N SER A 181 7.14 -18.32 23.24
CA SER A 181 6.94 -17.88 24.62
C SER A 181 8.22 -18.12 25.40
N PHE A 182 8.71 -17.08 26.05
CA PHE A 182 9.89 -17.16 26.90
C PHE A 182 9.58 -17.70 28.31
N ASP A 183 8.30 -17.82 28.66
CA ASP A 183 7.84 -18.34 29.95
C ASP A 183 7.76 -19.88 29.95
N LYS A 184 7.67 -20.50 28.76
CA LYS A 184 7.64 -21.95 28.58
C LYS A 184 9.05 -22.43 28.25
N LYS A 185 9.52 -23.53 28.88
CA LYS A 185 10.80 -24.16 28.57
C LYS A 185 10.81 -24.63 27.10
N ARG A 186 11.33 -23.80 26.19
CA ARG A 186 11.58 -24.02 24.74
C ARG A 186 10.40 -24.58 23.91
N GLY A 187 10.22 -24.02 22.72
CA GLY A 187 9.55 -24.72 21.63
C GLY A 187 8.43 -23.92 20.98
N ILE A 188 8.56 -23.79 19.65
CA ILE A 188 7.54 -23.29 18.76
C ILE A 188 6.44 -24.35 18.63
N GLY A 189 5.19 -23.95 18.70
CA GLY A 189 4.04 -24.79 18.39
C GLY A 189 3.18 -24.12 17.31
N ALA A 190 2.69 -24.90 16.35
CA ALA A 190 1.59 -24.46 15.50
C ALA A 190 0.33 -24.36 16.37
N ALA A 191 -0.35 -23.22 16.31
CA ALA A 191 -1.72 -23.10 16.80
C ALA A 191 -2.68 -23.64 15.73
#